data_AF-A0A933M4E9-F1
#
_entry.id   AF-A0A933M4E9-F1
#
_cell.length_a   1.000
_cell.length_b   1.000
_cell.length_c   1.000
_cell.angle_alpha   90.00
_cell.angle_beta   90.00
_cell.angle_gamma   90.00
#
_symmetry.space_group_name_H-M   'P 1'
#
loop_
_entity.id
_entity.type
_entity.pdbx_description
1 polymer ?
#
loop_
_entity_poly.entity_id
_entity_poly.type
_entity_poly.pdbx_seq_one_letter_code
_entity_poly.pdbx_strand_id
1 'polypeptide(L)'
;MRLLNRSRPAKGYTLVELVVTMAILGFIGLGVSGYFSNALGLYLSAALENNISEETGAALERISRELQSAAPQAPGGEAVSSPARGASSSTLTINRPSAMDCVACVDKSAVVTFNLNQAYRALYRTTAQSGPVVLTDNVTSFSVTASDDSPELRHFTISITREKNGAQAVMETSVFPPGTRDLNWREVIR
;
A
#
# COMPACT_ATOMS: atom_id res chain seq x y z
N MET A 1 -62.19 1.67 59.96
CA MET A 1 -61.69 2.11 58.64
C MET A 1 -60.75 1.01 58.10
N ARG A 2 -61.27 0.08 57.29
CA ARG A 2 -60.53 -1.12 56.83
C ARG A 2 -60.10 -0.88 55.38
N LEU A 3 -58.81 -0.68 55.15
CA LEU A 3 -58.24 -0.54 53.81
C LEU A 3 -58.21 -1.93 53.16
N LEU A 4 -59.03 -2.12 52.11
CA LEU A 4 -59.03 -3.34 51.30
C LEU A 4 -57.77 -3.35 50.43
N ASN A 5 -56.78 -4.13 50.84
CA ASN A 5 -55.61 -4.46 50.03
C ASN A 5 -56.07 -5.35 48.86
N ARG A 6 -56.24 -4.74 47.68
CA ARG A 6 -56.65 -5.43 46.46
C ARG A 6 -55.43 -6.14 45.87
N SER A 7 -55.25 -7.41 46.23
CA SER A 7 -54.27 -8.29 45.60
C SER A 7 -54.53 -8.32 44.09
N ARG A 8 -53.62 -7.78 43.29
CA ARG A 8 -53.69 -7.92 41.83
C ARG A 8 -53.51 -9.40 41.48
N PRO A 9 -54.34 -9.99 40.60
CA PRO A 9 -54.17 -11.38 40.22
C PRO A 9 -52.82 -11.54 39.52
N ALA A 10 -52.00 -12.48 40.02
CA ALA A 10 -50.78 -12.90 39.35
C ALA A 10 -51.17 -13.60 38.04
N LYS A 11 -50.97 -12.92 36.90
CA LYS A 11 -51.15 -13.54 35.59
C LYS A 11 -49.95 -14.43 35.32
N GLY A 12 -50.15 -15.74 35.39
CA GLY A 12 -49.17 -16.74 34.95
C GLY A 12 -49.12 -16.82 33.42
N TYR A 13 -47.96 -17.22 32.89
CA TYR A 13 -47.77 -17.49 31.46
C TYR A 13 -48.51 -18.77 31.05
N THR A 14 -49.15 -18.74 29.88
CA THR A 14 -49.75 -19.95 29.32
C THR A 14 -48.68 -20.83 28.67
N LEU A 15 -48.89 -22.15 28.64
CA LEU A 15 -47.96 -23.09 27.99
C LEU A 15 -47.75 -22.73 26.51
N VAL A 16 -48.82 -22.30 25.84
CA VAL A 16 -48.79 -21.87 24.43
C VAL A 16 -47.90 -20.63 24.25
N GLU A 17 -47.98 -19.64 25.15
CA GLU A 17 -47.14 -18.44 25.11
C GLU A 17 -45.65 -18.78 25.28
N LEU A 18 -45.33 -19.75 26.13
CA LEU A 18 -43.96 -20.23 26.31
C LEU A 18 -43.42 -20.96 25.06
N VAL A 19 -44.24 -21.78 24.40
CA VAL A 19 -43.83 -22.45 23.15
C VAL A 19 -43.63 -21.43 22.02
N VAL A 20 -44.55 -20.47 21.88
CA VAL A 20 -44.45 -19.42 20.85
C VAL A 20 -43.22 -18.55 21.06
N THR A 21 -42.92 -18.15 22.30
CA THR A 21 -41.72 -17.36 22.61
C THR A 21 -40.43 -18.12 22.31
N MET A 22 -40.34 -19.41 22.66
CA MET A 22 -39.19 -20.25 22.30
C MET A 22 -39.01 -20.36 20.78
N ALA A 23 -40.10 -20.53 20.02
CA ALA A 23 -40.05 -20.58 18.57
C ALA A 23 -39.54 -19.26 17.97
N ILE A 24 -40.06 -18.11 18.43
CA ILE A 24 -39.63 -16.78 17.98
C ILE A 24 -38.15 -16.56 18.31
N LEU A 25 -37.70 -16.88 19.53
CA LEU A 25 -36.30 -16.76 19.91
C LEU A 25 -35.38 -17.66 19.07
N GLY A 26 -35.83 -18.86 18.71
CA GLY A 26 -35.10 -19.75 17.80
C GLY A 26 -34.89 -19.12 16.42
N PHE A 27 -35.95 -18.58 15.82
CA PHE A 27 -35.84 -17.88 14.52
C PHE A 27 -34.93 -16.65 14.59
N ILE A 28 -35.06 -15.84 15.64
CA ILE A 28 -34.18 -14.68 15.85
C ILE A 28 -32.73 -15.12 16.03
N GLY A 29 -32.48 -16.17 16.82
CA GLY A 29 -31.14 -16.69 17.09
C GLY A 29 -30.41 -17.13 15.81
N LEU A 30 -31.13 -17.78 14.89
CA LEU A 30 -30.58 -18.14 13.57
C LEU A 30 -30.25 -16.91 12.73
N GLY A 31 -31.15 -15.91 12.70
CA GLY A 31 -30.94 -14.67 11.96
C GLY A 31 -29.73 -13.87 12.47
N VAL A 32 -29.63 -13.73 13.80
CA VAL A 32 -28.53 -13.00 14.46
C VAL A 32 -27.19 -13.70 14.21
N SER A 33 -27.13 -15.04 14.33
CA SER A 33 -25.89 -15.79 14.12
C SER A 33 -25.34 -15.66 12.69
N GLY A 34 -26.24 -15.71 11.69
CA GLY A 34 -25.87 -15.49 10.28
C GLY A 34 -25.37 -14.07 10.02
N TYR A 35 -26.05 -13.07 10.59
CA TYR A 35 -25.63 -11.67 10.50
C TYR A 35 -24.24 -11.45 11.10
N PHE A 36 -23.98 -11.96 12.30
CA PHE A 36 -22.67 -11.85 12.95
C PHE A 36 -21.55 -12.50 12.12
N SER A 37 -21.79 -13.68 11.56
CA SER A 37 -20.79 -14.38 10.74
C SER A 37 -20.43 -13.58 9.49
N ASN A 38 -21.43 -13.00 8.82
CA ASN A 38 -21.21 -12.14 7.65
C ASN A 38 -20.50 -10.84 8.02
N ALA A 39 -20.88 -10.20 9.13
CA ALA A 39 -20.24 -8.97 9.60
C ALA A 39 -18.76 -9.20 9.95
N LEU A 40 -18.45 -10.32 10.62
CA LEU A 40 -17.07 -10.71 10.92
C LEU A 40 -16.27 -10.98 9.64
N GLY A 41 -16.86 -11.66 8.65
CA GLY A 41 -16.22 -11.90 7.36
C GLY A 41 -15.85 -10.61 6.64
N LEU A 42 -16.78 -9.65 6.56
CA LEU A 42 -16.52 -8.33 5.97
C LEU A 42 -15.43 -7.57 6.72
N TYR A 43 -15.48 -7.58 8.05
CA TYR A 43 -14.48 -6.92 8.88
C TYR A 43 -13.07 -7.49 8.67
N LEU A 44 -12.93 -8.82 8.64
CA LEU A 44 -11.65 -9.48 8.42
C LEU A 44 -11.09 -9.19 7.02
N SER A 45 -11.93 -9.22 5.98
CA SER A 45 -11.52 -8.88 4.62
C SER A 45 -11.01 -7.44 4.52
N ALA A 46 -11.74 -6.48 5.11
CA ALA A 46 -11.33 -5.08 5.14
C ALA A 46 -10.03 -4.87 5.93
N ALA A 47 -9.85 -5.59 7.04
CA ALA A 47 -8.62 -5.53 7.83
C ALA A 47 -7.41 -6.05 7.06
N LEU A 48 -7.56 -7.15 6.31
CA LEU A 48 -6.50 -7.70 5.46
C LEU A 48 -6.14 -6.75 4.32
N GLU A 49 -7.14 -6.15 3.66
CA GLU A 49 -6.92 -5.20 2.57
C GLU A 49 -6.20 -3.92 3.05
N ASN A 50 -6.57 -3.40 4.23
CA ASN A 50 -5.89 -2.25 4.83
C ASN A 50 -4.43 -2.55 5.15
N ASN A 51 -4.15 -3.71 5.76
CA ASN A 51 -2.78 -4.11 6.10
C ASN A 51 -1.88 -4.21 4.85
N ILE A 52 -2.39 -4.84 3.78
CA ILE A 52 -1.62 -4.95 2.52
C ILE A 52 -1.43 -3.56 1.91
N SER A 53 -2.45 -2.70 1.95
CA SER A 53 -2.38 -1.34 1.43
C SER A 53 -1.33 -0.50 2.16
N GLU A 54 -1.31 -0.52 3.50
CA GLU A 54 -0.32 0.23 4.30
C GLU A 54 1.12 -0.20 3.99
N GLU A 55 1.39 -1.51 3.95
CA GLU A 55 2.71 -2.05 3.62
C GLU A 55 3.13 -1.72 2.17
N THR A 56 2.17 -1.76 1.22
CA THR A 56 2.43 -1.39 -0.18
C THR A 56 2.75 0.09 -0.29
N GLY A 57 2.01 0.94 0.43
CA GLY A 57 2.21 2.39 0.48
C GLY A 57 3.59 2.74 1.02
N ALA A 58 4.03 2.09 2.10
CA ALA A 58 5.36 2.29 2.66
C ALA A 58 6.49 1.95 1.67
N ALA A 59 6.34 0.85 0.91
CA ALA A 59 7.32 0.50 -0.13
C ALA A 59 7.32 1.53 -1.27
N LEU A 60 6.14 1.97 -1.72
CA LEU A 60 5.97 2.98 -2.77
C LEU A 60 6.56 4.33 -2.35
N GLU A 61 6.30 4.78 -1.12
CA GLU A 61 6.86 6.01 -0.56
C GLU A 61 8.38 5.95 -0.51
N ARG A 62 8.95 4.81 -0.12
CA ARG A 62 10.40 4.65 -0.09
C ARG A 62 11.00 4.77 -1.49
N ILE A 63 10.41 4.11 -2.49
CA ILE A 63 10.85 4.23 -3.89
C ILE A 63 10.71 5.68 -4.36
N SER A 64 9.59 6.34 -4.06
CA SER A 64 9.34 7.74 -4.42
C SER A 64 10.37 8.68 -3.81
N ARG A 65 10.68 8.55 -2.51
CA ARG A 65 11.71 9.35 -1.83
C ARG A 65 13.09 9.12 -2.44
N GLU A 66 13.44 7.87 -2.75
CA GLU A 66 14.73 7.57 -3.38
C GLU A 66 14.82 8.12 -4.81
N LEU A 67 13.74 8.02 -5.58
CA LEU A 67 13.63 8.61 -6.91
C LEU A 67 13.69 10.14 -6.87
N GLN A 68 13.08 10.77 -5.87
CA GLN A 68 13.23 12.22 -5.63
C GLN A 68 14.66 12.60 -5.22
N SER A 69 15.44 11.69 -4.67
CA SER A 69 16.86 11.93 -4.38
C SER A 69 17.78 11.61 -5.57
N ALA A 70 17.22 11.13 -6.68
CA ALA A 70 17.99 10.76 -7.85
C ALA A 70 18.57 12.00 -8.53
N ALA A 71 19.84 11.89 -8.92
CA ALA A 71 20.57 12.95 -9.59
C ALA A 71 21.46 12.35 -10.69
N PRO A 72 21.69 13.09 -11.79
CA PRO A 72 22.56 12.63 -12.84
C PRO A 72 24.01 12.55 -12.34
N GLN A 73 24.74 11.51 -12.76
CA GLN A 73 26.13 11.30 -12.34
C GLN A 73 27.10 12.34 -12.93
N ALA A 74 26.73 12.95 -14.06
CA ALA A 74 27.48 13.99 -14.73
C ALA A 74 26.53 15.08 -15.26
N PRO A 75 27.01 16.32 -15.51
CA PRO A 75 26.22 17.37 -16.13
C PRO A 75 25.60 16.92 -17.46
N GLY A 76 24.28 17.08 -17.61
CA GLY A 76 23.54 16.63 -18.80
C GLY A 76 23.26 15.13 -18.89
N GLY A 77 23.64 14.35 -17.87
CA GLY A 77 23.27 12.95 -17.75
C GLY A 77 21.84 12.74 -17.26
N GLU A 78 21.42 11.48 -17.19
CA GLU A 78 20.09 11.10 -16.72
C GLU A 78 20.13 10.64 -15.26
N ALA A 79 19.16 11.10 -14.44
CA ALA A 79 19.02 10.63 -13.06
C ALA A 79 18.48 9.19 -12.97
N VAL A 80 17.79 8.73 -14.01
CA VAL A 80 17.18 7.39 -14.10
C VAL A 80 17.63 6.74 -15.40
N SER A 81 18.20 5.54 -15.32
CA SER A 81 18.72 4.81 -16.49
C SER A 81 17.76 3.74 -17.01
N SER A 82 16.79 3.31 -16.19
CA SER A 82 15.71 2.41 -16.60
C SER A 82 14.46 2.71 -15.77
N PRO A 83 13.26 2.79 -16.37
CA PRO A 83 12.97 2.71 -17.81
C PRO A 83 13.56 3.88 -18.62
N ALA A 84 13.79 3.65 -19.92
CA ALA A 84 14.12 4.72 -20.86
C ALA A 84 12.90 5.65 -21.05
N ARG A 85 13.14 6.84 -21.59
CA ARG A 85 12.08 7.83 -21.89
C ARG A 85 10.94 7.20 -22.71
N GLY A 86 9.70 7.46 -22.31
CA GLY A 86 8.49 6.91 -22.94
C GLY A 86 8.30 5.40 -22.81
N ALA A 87 9.18 4.69 -22.09
CA ALA A 87 9.12 3.24 -21.95
C ALA A 87 8.61 2.81 -20.58
N SER A 88 8.09 1.58 -20.53
CA SER A 88 7.76 0.87 -19.30
C SER A 88 8.76 -0.25 -19.04
N SER A 89 9.10 -0.47 -17.77
CA SER A 89 10.02 -1.51 -17.33
C SER A 89 9.57 -2.11 -16.00
N SER A 90 9.89 -3.37 -15.75
CA SER A 90 9.76 -4.01 -14.43
C SER A 90 11.00 -3.79 -13.56
N THR A 91 11.93 -2.96 -14.01
CA THR A 91 13.13 -2.57 -13.29
C THR A 91 13.25 -1.06 -13.31
N LEU A 92 13.46 -0.46 -12.14
CA LEU A 92 13.79 0.95 -11.98
C LEU A 92 15.23 1.07 -11.53
N THR A 93 16.06 1.79 -12.27
CA THR A 93 17.46 2.03 -11.91
C THR A 93 17.72 3.52 -11.83
N ILE A 94 18.13 3.98 -10.65
CA ILE A 94 18.37 5.38 -10.34
C ILE A 94 19.83 5.64 -9.99
N ASN A 95 20.29 6.82 -10.34
CA ASN A 95 21.60 7.34 -10.01
C ASN A 95 21.51 8.23 -8.77
N ARG A 96 22.43 8.02 -7.83
CA ARG A 96 22.52 8.73 -6.55
C ARG A 96 23.99 9.06 -6.26
N PRO A 97 24.59 10.00 -7.02
CA PRO A 97 25.99 10.37 -6.87
C PRO A 97 26.31 10.91 -5.47
N SER A 98 25.35 11.57 -4.81
CA SER A 98 25.50 12.09 -3.44
C SER A 98 25.84 11.02 -2.39
N ALA A 99 25.52 9.75 -2.65
CA ALA A 99 25.90 8.65 -1.75
C ALA A 99 27.42 8.38 -1.75
N MET A 100 28.13 8.70 -2.84
CA MET A 100 29.58 8.49 -2.94
C MET A 100 30.35 9.42 -2.00
N ASP A 101 29.87 10.66 -1.87
CA ASP A 101 30.51 11.72 -1.07
C ASP A 101 30.02 11.76 0.39
N CYS A 102 29.01 10.96 0.72
CA CYS A 102 28.45 10.91 2.05
C CYS A 102 29.39 10.16 3.02
N VAL A 103 29.99 10.90 3.95
CA VAL A 103 30.93 10.35 4.95
C VAL A 103 30.22 9.44 5.97
N ALA A 104 28.98 9.77 6.35
CA ALA A 104 28.21 9.01 7.32
C ALA A 104 27.43 7.83 6.72
N CYS A 105 27.41 7.71 5.39
CA CYS A 105 26.64 6.67 4.71
C CYS A 105 27.40 5.34 4.72
N VAL A 106 26.71 4.30 5.18
CA VAL A 106 27.23 2.91 5.15
C VAL A 106 27.33 2.39 3.72
N ASP A 107 26.37 2.77 2.86
CA ASP A 107 26.32 2.36 1.45
C ASP A 107 26.60 3.57 0.54
N LYS A 108 27.76 3.52 -0.12
CA LYS A 108 28.26 4.52 -1.06
C LYS A 108 27.97 4.18 -2.52
N SER A 109 27.08 3.23 -2.78
CA SER A 109 26.71 2.85 -4.14
C SER A 109 26.03 4.02 -4.86
N ALA A 110 26.60 4.39 -6.00
CA ALA A 110 26.11 5.44 -6.88
C ALA A 110 24.83 5.05 -7.63
N VAL A 111 24.50 3.76 -7.67
CA VAL A 111 23.36 3.21 -8.40
C VAL A 111 22.51 2.38 -7.44
N VAL A 112 21.19 2.57 -7.54
CA VAL A 112 20.20 1.76 -6.84
C VAL A 112 19.26 1.16 -7.87
N THR A 113 19.04 -0.15 -7.78
CA THR A 113 18.13 -0.89 -8.66
C THR A 113 16.97 -1.45 -7.87
N PHE A 114 15.76 -1.21 -8.35
CA PHE A 114 14.53 -1.81 -7.87
C PHE A 114 14.04 -2.81 -8.89
N ASN A 115 13.84 -4.06 -8.48
CA ASN A 115 13.38 -5.11 -9.38
C ASN A 115 12.53 -6.15 -8.64
N LEU A 116 11.49 -6.63 -9.33
CA LEU A 116 10.69 -7.73 -8.84
C LEU A 116 11.38 -9.06 -9.16
N ASN A 117 11.64 -9.86 -8.12
CA ASN A 117 11.97 -11.26 -8.33
C ASN A 117 10.68 -12.08 -8.36
N GLN A 118 10.30 -12.57 -9.54
CA GLN A 118 9.05 -13.33 -9.70
C GLN A 118 9.06 -14.68 -8.98
N ALA A 119 10.23 -15.32 -8.81
CA ALA A 119 10.33 -16.60 -8.12
C ALA A 119 10.03 -16.47 -6.62
N TYR A 120 10.48 -15.36 -6.01
CA TYR A 120 10.27 -15.09 -4.59
C TYR A 120 9.09 -14.15 -4.33
N ARG A 121 8.42 -13.65 -5.38
CA ARG A 121 7.34 -12.65 -5.31
C ARG A 121 7.70 -11.46 -4.42
N ALA A 122 8.95 -11.02 -4.46
CA ALA A 122 9.47 -9.98 -3.59
C ALA A 122 10.11 -8.87 -4.43
N LEU A 123 9.81 -7.63 -4.06
CA LEU A 123 10.43 -6.44 -4.63
C LEU A 123 11.72 -6.16 -3.87
N TYR A 124 12.82 -6.13 -4.61
CA TYR A 124 14.14 -5.90 -4.03
C TYR A 124 14.63 -4.49 -4.35
N ARG A 125 15.31 -3.90 -3.37
CA ARG A 125 16.23 -2.79 -3.53
C ARG A 125 17.63 -3.35 -3.53
N THR A 126 18.37 -3.17 -4.60
CA THR A 126 19.72 -3.70 -4.74
C THR A 126 20.71 -2.57 -4.94
N THR A 127 21.80 -2.63 -4.19
CA THR A 127 22.98 -1.79 -4.40
C THR A 127 24.23 -2.64 -4.46
N ALA A 128 25.30 -2.12 -5.08
CA ALA A 128 26.53 -2.89 -5.28
C ALA A 128 27.18 -3.30 -3.94
N GLN A 129 27.10 -2.46 -2.91
CA GLN A 129 27.74 -2.71 -1.62
C GLN A 129 26.85 -3.47 -0.63
N SER A 130 25.55 -3.15 -0.56
CA SER A 130 24.64 -3.78 0.41
C SER A 130 23.99 -5.06 -0.10
N GLY A 131 24.06 -5.32 -1.41
CA GLY A 131 23.33 -6.42 -2.03
C GLY A 131 21.81 -6.19 -2.05
N PRO A 132 21.01 -7.24 -2.30
CA PRO A 132 19.56 -7.16 -2.40
C PRO A 132 18.90 -7.11 -1.01
N VAL A 133 18.06 -6.10 -0.79
CA VAL A 133 17.23 -5.92 0.41
C VAL A 133 15.76 -5.99 0.00
N VAL A 134 14.98 -6.82 0.69
CA VAL A 134 13.52 -6.92 0.44
C VAL A 134 12.86 -5.63 0.89
N LEU A 135 12.13 -4.97 -0.02
CA LEU A 135 11.24 -3.85 0.30
C LEU A 135 9.89 -4.35 0.78
N THR A 136 9.32 -5.28 0.03
CA THR A 136 8.01 -5.85 0.28
C THR A 136 7.88 -7.19 -0.44
N ASP A 137 7.08 -8.09 0.14
CA ASP A 137 6.84 -9.44 -0.35
C ASP A 137 5.47 -9.55 -1.03
N ASN A 138 5.08 -10.73 -1.51
CA ASN A 138 3.76 -10.99 -2.11
C ASN A 138 3.41 -10.07 -3.30
N VAL A 139 4.42 -9.52 -3.98
CA VAL A 139 4.26 -8.66 -5.15
C VAL A 139 4.02 -9.54 -6.38
N THR A 140 2.94 -9.27 -7.10
CA THR A 140 2.59 -9.95 -8.35
C THR A 140 3.06 -9.17 -9.56
N SER A 141 2.98 -7.84 -9.51
CA SER A 141 3.49 -6.97 -10.57
C SER A 141 4.18 -5.75 -10.00
N PHE A 142 5.26 -5.35 -10.67
CA PHE A 142 5.93 -4.07 -10.48
C PHE A 142 6.23 -3.52 -11.87
N SER A 143 5.75 -2.32 -12.13
CA SER A 143 6.05 -1.61 -13.37
C SER A 143 6.36 -0.15 -13.07
N VAL A 144 7.28 0.40 -13.84
CA VAL A 144 7.59 1.82 -13.86
C VAL A 144 7.53 2.29 -15.29
N THR A 145 6.81 3.38 -15.53
CA THR A 145 6.66 4.01 -16.84
C THR A 145 7.25 5.40 -16.77
N ALA A 146 8.23 5.68 -17.63
CA ALA A 146 8.72 7.04 -17.82
C ALA A 146 7.82 7.77 -18.82
N SER A 147 7.50 9.03 -18.52
CA SER A 147 6.87 9.88 -19.52
C SER A 147 7.82 10.18 -20.68
N ASP A 148 7.24 10.54 -21.83
CA ASP A 148 7.99 10.95 -23.02
C ASP A 148 8.29 12.46 -23.04
N ASP A 149 8.25 13.11 -21.88
CA ASP A 149 8.53 14.54 -21.78
C ASP A 149 10.02 14.83 -21.86
N SER A 150 10.37 16.09 -22.15
CA SER A 150 11.73 16.59 -21.96
C SER A 150 12.23 16.25 -20.56
N PRO A 151 13.54 16.01 -20.37
CA PRO A 151 14.09 15.57 -19.09
C PRO A 151 13.51 16.38 -17.92
N GLU A 152 13.46 17.72 -18.04
CA GLU A 152 12.89 18.69 -17.09
C GLU A 152 11.50 18.40 -16.54
N LEU A 153 10.61 17.89 -17.38
CA LEU A 153 9.20 17.62 -17.06
C LEU A 153 8.92 16.12 -16.94
N ARG A 154 9.95 15.29 -17.05
CA ARG A 154 9.79 13.85 -17.04
C ARG A 154 9.30 13.37 -15.68
N HIS A 155 8.19 12.65 -15.70
CA HIS A 155 7.65 11.97 -14.54
C HIS A 155 7.70 10.46 -14.71
N PHE A 156 7.67 9.77 -13.58
CA PHE A 156 7.69 8.32 -13.54
C PHE A 156 6.46 7.84 -12.80
N THR A 157 5.63 7.06 -13.48
CA THR A 157 4.49 6.38 -12.89
C THR A 157 4.94 5.00 -12.42
N ILE A 158 4.86 4.75 -11.12
CA ILE A 158 5.23 3.50 -10.48
C ILE A 158 3.95 2.79 -10.07
N SER A 159 3.78 1.54 -10.49
CA SER A 159 2.66 0.68 -10.11
C SER A 159 3.15 -0.59 -9.43
N ILE A 160 2.57 -0.89 -8.27
CA ILE A 160 2.81 -2.11 -7.50
C ILE A 160 1.47 -2.82 -7.29
N THR A 161 1.42 -4.09 -7.65
CA THR A 161 0.31 -4.98 -7.28
C THR A 161 0.81 -6.02 -6.29
N ARG A 162 0.12 -6.12 -5.15
CA ARG A 162 0.36 -7.15 -4.13
C ARG A 162 -0.90 -7.98 -3.93
N GLU A 163 -0.69 -9.25 -3.59
CA GLU A 163 -1.77 -10.18 -3.30
C GLU A 163 -1.36 -11.09 -2.15
N LYS A 164 -2.13 -11.10 -1.06
CA LYS A 164 -1.86 -11.89 0.14
C LYS A 164 -3.19 -12.36 0.75
N ASN A 165 -3.30 -13.65 1.03
CA ASN A 165 -4.48 -14.28 1.64
C ASN A 165 -5.83 -13.97 0.92
N GLY A 166 -5.80 -13.86 -0.42
CA GLY A 166 -6.99 -13.57 -1.23
C GLY A 166 -7.41 -12.10 -1.27
N ALA A 167 -6.72 -11.22 -0.54
CA ALA A 167 -6.82 -9.77 -0.68
C ALA A 167 -5.76 -9.26 -1.66
N GLN A 168 -6.12 -8.27 -2.48
CA GLN A 168 -5.26 -7.65 -3.47
C GLN A 168 -5.21 -6.14 -3.26
N ALA A 169 -4.03 -5.55 -3.35
CA ALA A 169 -3.86 -4.10 -3.36
C ALA A 169 -3.10 -3.70 -4.63
N VAL A 170 -3.62 -2.70 -5.33
CA VAL A 170 -2.95 -2.04 -6.45
C VAL A 170 -2.68 -0.61 -6.02
N MET A 171 -1.43 -0.19 -6.06
CA MET A 171 -1.05 1.19 -5.75
C MET A 171 -0.23 1.77 -6.88
N GLU A 172 -0.53 3.04 -7.18
CA GLU A 172 0.15 3.80 -8.20
C GLU A 172 0.58 5.16 -7.65
N THR A 173 1.77 5.62 -8.03
CA THR A 173 2.21 6.98 -7.75
C THR A 173 2.96 7.55 -8.95
N SER A 174 2.90 8.86 -9.13
CA SER A 174 3.68 9.60 -10.11
C SER A 174 4.69 10.49 -9.41
N VAL A 175 5.94 10.45 -9.85
CA VAL A 175 7.06 11.14 -9.21
C VAL A 175 7.83 11.97 -10.22
N PHE A 176 8.15 13.21 -9.84
CA PHE A 176 8.96 14.15 -10.60
C PHE A 176 10.33 14.28 -9.93
N PRO A 177 11.39 13.63 -10.44
CA PRO A 177 12.73 13.74 -9.86
C PRO A 177 13.32 15.15 -10.10
N PRO A 178 14.09 15.71 -9.15
CA PRO A 178 14.62 17.07 -9.24
C PRO A 178 15.82 17.22 -10.18
N GLY A 179 16.52 16.11 -10.49
CA GLY A 179 17.67 16.07 -11.40
C GLY A 179 17.33 16.35 -12.87
N THR A 180 16.12 16.80 -13.12
CA THR A 180 15.62 17.24 -14.41
C THR A 180 15.74 18.75 -14.60
N ARG A 181 15.98 19.53 -13.54
CA ARG A 181 16.07 20.99 -13.62
C ARG A 181 17.44 21.42 -14.17
N ASP A 182 17.46 22.10 -15.33
CA ASP A 182 18.63 22.86 -15.81
C ASP A 182 19.07 23.87 -14.74
N LEU A 183 20.39 24.11 -14.66
CA LEU A 183 21.04 25.08 -13.78
C LEU A 183 20.57 26.53 -14.05
N ASN A 184 19.80 26.77 -15.11
CA ASN A 184 19.16 28.03 -15.45
C ASN A 184 17.74 28.22 -14.87
N TRP A 185 17.25 27.31 -14.03
CA TRP A 185 15.96 27.47 -13.34
C TRP A 185 16.00 28.70 -12.40
N ARG A 186 15.51 29.84 -12.91
CA ARG A 186 15.01 30.95 -12.12
C ARG A 186 13.54 30.67 -11.83
N GLU A 187 13.22 30.48 -10.56
CA GLU A 187 11.85 30.46 -10.06
C GLU A 187 11.16 31.77 -10.45
N VAL A 188 10.34 31.75 -11.51
CA VAL A 188 9.43 32.87 -11.80
C VAL A 188 8.26 32.71 -10.86
N ILE A 189 8.41 33.27 -9.67
CA ILE A 189 7.29 33.53 -8.76
C ILE A 189 6.35 34.48 -9.49
N ARG A 190 5.10 34.07 -9.69
CA ARG A 190 4.01 34.93 -10.13
C ARG A 190 2.91 34.95 -9.09
#